data_AF-A0A7V9KA87-F1
#
_entry.id   AF-A0A7V9KA87-F1
#
_cell.length_a   1.000
_cell.length_b   1.000
_cell.length_c   1.000
_cell.angle_alpha   90.00
_cell.angle_beta   90.00
_cell.angle_gamma   90.00
#
_symmetry.space_group_name_H-M   'P 1'
#
loop_
_entity.id
_entity.type
_entity.pdbx_description
1 polymer ?
#
loop_
_entity_poly.entity_id
_entity_poly.type
_entity_poly.pdbx_seq_one_letter_code
_entity_poly.pdbx_strand_id
1 'polypeptide(L)' 'EAPYFTDAERAALALAEAATRLSDRADPVPDETWDEAARHYDEPALAALIIDIVLINAWNRLNVTVRQPAGPGPG' A
#
# COMPACT_ATOMS: atom_id res chain seq x y z
N GLU A 1 1.43 18.93 -2.46
CA GLU A 1 2.29 18.08 -3.30
C GLU A 1 3.45 17.56 -2.48
N ALA A 2 3.77 16.27 -2.59
CA ALA A 2 4.95 15.69 -1.98
C ALA A 2 6.07 15.73 -3.05
N PRO A 3 6.95 16.76 -3.04
CA PRO A 3 7.93 16.99 -4.11
C PRO A 3 9.04 15.93 -4.15
N TYR A 4 9.06 15.03 -3.17
CA TYR A 4 10.09 14.01 -2.99
C TYR A 4 9.80 12.71 -3.74
N PHE A 5 8.58 12.53 -4.26
CA PHE A 5 8.19 11.32 -4.99
C PHE A 5 8.11 11.59 -6.49
N THR A 6 8.49 10.59 -7.28
CA THR A 6 8.22 10.50 -8.71
C THR A 6 6.73 10.21 -8.96
N ASP A 7 6.26 10.35 -10.21
CA ASP A 7 4.89 9.97 -10.58
C ASP A 7 4.61 8.49 -10.30
N ALA A 8 5.56 7.61 -10.62
CA ALA A 8 5.47 6.18 -10.34
C ALA A 8 5.32 5.90 -8.84
N GLU A 9 6.15 6.51 -7.99
CA GLU A 9 6.06 6.35 -6.54
C GLU A 9 4.73 6.88 -5.99
N ARG A 10 4.20 7.99 -6.53
CA ARG A 10 2.87 8.48 -6.16
C ARG A 10 1.78 7.50 -6.54
N ALA A 11 1.83 6.91 -7.73
CA ALA A 11 0.86 5.92 -8.18
C ALA A 11 0.90 4.67 -7.29
N ALA A 12 2.10 4.19 -6.95
CA ALA A 12 2.27 3.07 -6.03
C ALA A 12 1.73 3.37 -4.63
N LEU A 13 1.98 4.57 -4.09
CA LEU A 13 1.44 5.01 -2.81
C LEU A 13 -0.08 5.11 -2.82
N ALA A 14 -0.67 5.62 -3.90
CA ALA A 14 -2.13 5.70 -4.05
C ALA A 14 -2.77 4.30 -4.06
N LEU A 15 -2.19 3.36 -4.81
CA LEU A 15 -2.62 1.96 -4.81
C LEU A 15 -2.48 1.32 -3.43
N ALA A 16 -1.36 1.54 -2.74
CA ALA A 16 -1.13 1.05 -1.39
C ALA A 16 -2.13 1.61 -0.37
N GLU A 17 -2.47 2.90 -0.45
CA GLU A 17 -3.45 3.55 0.40
C GLU A 17 -4.86 2.99 0.17
N ALA A 18 -5.25 2.82 -1.09
CA ALA A 18 -6.53 2.24 -1.49
C ALA A 18 -6.68 0.80 -0.95
N ALA A 19 -5.69 -0.07 -1.24
CA ALA A 19 -5.70 -1.47 -0.81
C ALA A 19 -5.62 -1.64 0.72
N THR A 20 -4.97 -0.72 1.44
CA THR A 20 -4.89 -0.76 2.91
C THR A 20 -6.24 -0.46 3.57
N ARG A 21 -7.01 0.46 2.98
CA ARG A 21 -8.33 0.91 3.47
C ARG A 21 -9.50 0.18 2.81
N LEU A 22 -9.27 -1.08 2.39
CA LEU A 22 -10.25 -1.91 1.68
C LEU A 22 -11.62 -1.96 2.40
N SER A 23 -11.60 -1.98 3.74
CA SER A 23 -12.81 -2.10 4.56
C SER A 23 -13.59 -0.78 4.72
N ASP A 24 -12.98 0.36 4.38
CA ASP A 24 -13.51 1.69 4.70
C ASP A 24 -14.23 2.32 3.50
N ARG A 25 -14.21 1.67 2.32
CA ARG A 25 -14.70 2.23 1.06
C ARG A 25 -15.65 1.28 0.35
N ALA A 26 -16.67 1.84 -0.30
CA ALA A 26 -17.60 1.08 -1.14
C ALA A 26 -16.94 0.59 -2.44
N ASP A 27 -16.04 1.41 -3.00
CA ASP A 27 -15.13 1.04 -4.09
C ASP A 27 -13.68 1.15 -3.57
N PRO A 28 -13.09 0.03 -3.12
CA PRO A 28 -11.85 0.06 -2.38
C PRO A 28 -10.60 0.26 -3.25
N VAL A 29 -10.65 -0.10 -4.53
CA VAL A 29 -9.57 0.15 -5.50
C VAL A 29 -10.20 0.61 -6.82
N PRO A 30 -10.46 1.92 -6.98
CA PRO A 30 -11.05 2.45 -8.21
C PRO A 30 -10.16 2.19 -9.43
N ASP A 31 -10.79 1.97 -10.58
CA ASP A 31 -10.10 1.71 -11.86
C ASP A 31 -9.06 2.80 -12.17
N GLU A 32 -9.33 4.08 -11.86
CA GLU A 32 -8.36 5.16 -12.07
C GLU A 32 -7.06 4.98 -11.27
N THR A 33 -7.14 4.42 -10.07
CA THR A 33 -5.98 4.16 -9.20
C THR A 33 -5.18 2.99 -9.74
N TRP A 34 -5.88 1.95 -10.21
CA TRP A 34 -5.27 0.81 -10.87
C TRP A 34 -4.56 1.21 -12.17
N ASP A 35 -5.27 1.90 -13.05
CA ASP A 35 -4.79 2.33 -14.36
C ASP A 35 -3.59 3.26 -14.24
N GLU A 36 -3.58 4.15 -13.25
CA GLU A 36 -2.43 5.01 -13.01
C GLU A 36 -1.20 4.21 -12.57
N ALA A 37 -1.34 3.23 -11.68
CA ALA A 37 -0.22 2.35 -11.33
C ALA A 37 0.26 1.51 -12.54
N ALA A 38 -0.67 0.97 -13.33
CA ALA A 38 -0.36 0.18 -14.53
C ALA A 38 0.33 0.98 -15.65
N ARG A 39 0.26 2.32 -15.63
CA ARG A 39 1.04 3.18 -16.55
C ARG A 39 2.53 3.20 -16.22
N HIS A 40 2.90 2.98 -14.96
CA HIS A 40 4.29 3.07 -14.49
C HIS A 40 4.96 1.71 -14.26
N TYR A 41 4.16 0.67 -13.99
CA TYR A 41 4.66 -0.66 -13.66
C TYR A 41 4.15 -1.68 -14.68
N ASP A 42 5.06 -2.52 -15.18
CA ASP A 42 4.67 -3.67 -15.99
C ASP A 42 3.98 -4.74 -15.12
N GLU A 43 3.37 -5.74 -15.76
CA GLU A 43 2.57 -6.76 -15.06
C GLU A 43 3.36 -7.47 -13.94
N PRO A 44 4.62 -7.92 -14.14
CA PRO A 44 5.41 -8.49 -13.05
C PRO A 44 5.68 -7.51 -11.90
N ALA A 45 6.03 -6.25 -12.20
CA ALA A 45 6.29 -5.25 -11.17
C ALA A 45 5.01 -4.88 -10.40
N LEU A 46 3.87 -4.78 -11.09
CA LEU A 46 2.58 -4.48 -10.48
C LEU A 46 2.14 -5.64 -9.57
N ALA A 47 2.33 -6.89 -10.00
CA ALA A 47 2.08 -8.07 -9.17
C ALA A 47 2.95 -8.07 -7.90
N ALA A 48 4.24 -7.77 -8.04
CA ALA A 48 5.15 -7.65 -6.90
C ALA A 48 4.71 -6.55 -5.93
N LEU A 49 4.35 -5.37 -6.44
CA LEU A 49 3.83 -4.26 -5.65
C LEU A 49 2.59 -4.65 -4.84
N ILE A 50 1.64 -5.35 -5.45
CA ILE A 50 0.43 -5.84 -4.76
C ILE A 50 0.78 -6.83 -3.65
N ILE A 51 1.68 -7.77 -3.92
CA ILE A 51 2.14 -8.75 -2.93
C ILE A 51 2.78 -8.04 -1.73
N ASP A 52 3.65 -7.06 -1.97
CA ASP A 52 4.30 -6.29 -0.90
C ASP A 52 3.28 -5.53 -0.04
N ILE A 53 2.30 -4.88 -0.68
CA ILE A 53 1.20 -4.18 0.00
C ILE A 53 0.40 -5.16 0.88
N VAL A 54 0.09 -6.35 0.38
CA VAL A 54 -0.66 -7.37 1.13
C VAL A 54 0.16 -7.89 2.31
N LEU A 55 1.43 -8.20 2.09
CA LEU A 55 2.32 -8.72 3.13
C LEU A 55 2.50 -7.73 4.28
N ILE A 56 2.74 -6.45 3.99
CA ILE A 56 2.90 -5.45 5.05
C ILE A 56 1.57 -5.23 5.79
N ASN A 57 0.43 -5.27 5.09
CA ASN A 57 -0.89 -5.19 5.69
C ASN A 57 -1.19 -6.37 6.62
N ALA A 58 -0.76 -7.58 6.26
CA ALA A 58 -0.88 -8.77 7.09
C ALA A 58 -0.02 -8.66 8.35
N TRP A 59 1.25 -8.27 8.21
CA TRP A 59 2.15 -8.08 9.34
C TRP A 59 1.65 -7.00 10.30
N ASN A 60 1.14 -5.88 9.79
CA ASN A 60 0.55 -4.83 10.61
C ASN A 60 -0.62 -5.37 11.45
N ARG A 61 -1.51 -6.17 10.84
CA ARG A 61 -2.65 -6.78 11.54
C ARG A 61 -2.19 -7.78 12.61
N LEU A 62 -1.20 -8.62 12.31
CA LEU A 62 -0.62 -9.56 13.26
C LEU A 62 0.04 -8.86 14.46
N ASN A 63 0.86 -7.83 14.21
CA ASN A 63 1.56 -7.10 15.26
C ASN A 63 0.57 -6.37 16.19
N VAL A 64 -0.48 -5.78 15.63
CA VAL A 64 -1.53 -5.12 16.40
C VAL A 64 -2.30 -6.10 17.28
N THR A 65 -2.65 -7.30 16.77
CA THR A 65 -3.42 -8.29 17.54
C THR A 65 -2.65 -8.83 18.74
N VAL A 66 -1.33 -8.97 18.65
CA VAL A 66 -0.46 -9.43 19.75
C VAL A 66 0.13 -8.30 20.60
N ARG A 67 -0.23 -7.04 20.30
CA ARG A 67 0.30 -5.83 20.98
C ARG A 67 1.83 -5.76 20.94
N GLN A 68 2.44 -6.18 19.83
CA GLN A 68 3.88 -6.07 19.65
C GLN A 68 4.27 -4.58 19.62
N PRO A 69 5.23 -4.13 20.46
CA PRO A 69 5.73 -2.76 20.42
C PRO A 69 6.35 -2.44 19.05
N ALA A 70 6.03 -1.29 18.49
CA ALA A 70 6.71 -0.77 17.31
C ALA A 70 8.01 -0.08 17.77
N GLY A 71 9.16 -0.66 17.41
CA GLY A 71 10.48 -0.16 17.81
C GLY A 71 10.87 -0.58 19.24
N PRO A 72 12.11 -0.26 19.67
CA PRO A 72 12.47 -0.40 21.08
C PRO A 72 11.51 0.49 21.87
N GLY A 73 10.78 -0.11 22.83
CA GLY A 73 9.90 0.64 23.73
C GLY A 73 10.68 1.78 24.42
N PRO A 74 9.99 2.75 25.05
CA PRO A 74 10.68 3.85 25.73
C PRO A 74 11.69 3.26 26.72
N GLY A 75 12.98 3.45 26.41
CA GLY A 75 14.09 3.13 27.30
C GLY A 75 14.14 4.08 28.47
#